data_AF-A0A8J2PKR3-F1
#
_entry.id   AF-A0A8J2PKR3-F1
#
_cell.length_a   1.000
_cell.length_b   1.000
_cell.length_c   1.000
_cell.angle_alpha   90.00
_cell.angle_beta   90.00
_cell.angle_gamma   90.00
#
_symmetry.space_group_name_H-M   'P 1'
#
loop_
_entity.id
_entity.type
_entity.pdbx_description
1 polymer ?
#
loop_
_entity_poly.entity_id
_entity_poly.type
_entity_poly.pdbx_seq_one_letter_code
_entity_poly.pdbx_strand_id
1 'polypeptide(L)'
;NDLEDSYGQEWSYHGRIKLGLQAQTSFFVAIVLMQMANVFMCKTRRMSLFQQGFRNWNMNISVLVELGLLCMFVYTPYLNGYFLLVPIRPMIFLGALPFAIFFVIYDELRRLAIRTWPDGWAKEEFYT
;
A
#
# COMPACT_ATOMS: atom_id res chain seq x y z
N ASN A 1 26.34 26.15 0.04
CA ASN A 1 25.69 25.55 -1.15
C ASN A 1 24.43 24.84 -0.65
N ASP A 2 23.61 25.59 0.06
CA ASP A 2 22.66 25.09 1.05
C ASP A 2 21.28 25.58 0.64
N LEU A 3 20.36 24.64 0.50
CA LEU A 3 18.98 24.95 0.15
C LEU A 3 18.22 25.21 1.45
N GLU A 4 17.59 26.37 1.53
CA GLU A 4 16.72 26.76 2.63
C GLU A 4 15.36 26.06 2.49
N ASP A 5 14.85 25.48 3.58
CA ASP A 5 13.52 24.88 3.63
C ASP A 5 12.44 25.89 4.06
N SER A 6 11.18 25.47 4.09
CA SER A 6 10.05 26.32 4.51
C SER A 6 10.14 26.80 5.97
N TYR A 7 11.01 26.20 6.79
CA TYR A 7 11.26 26.59 8.18
C TYR A 7 12.53 27.44 8.34
N GLY A 8 13.17 27.83 7.24
CA GLY A 8 14.41 28.63 7.25
C GLY A 8 15.66 27.83 7.61
N GLN A 9 15.62 26.49 7.55
CA GLN A 9 16.77 25.63 7.84
C GLN A 9 17.57 25.37 6.57
N GLU A 10 18.90 25.45 6.69
CA GLU A 10 19.82 25.15 5.60
C GLU A 10 20.16 23.67 5.53
N TRP A 11 19.98 23.06 4.34
CA TRP A 11 20.25 21.64 4.11
C TRP A 11 21.49 21.40 3.26
N SER A 12 22.44 20.66 3.82
CA SER A 12 23.59 20.12 3.07
C SER A 12 23.16 19.14 1.96
N TYR A 13 24.02 18.96 0.94
CA TYR A 13 23.78 18.04 -0.17
C TYR A 13 23.50 16.59 0.28
N HIS A 14 24.28 16.08 1.24
CA HIS A 14 24.09 14.74 1.79
C HIS A 14 22.78 14.58 2.57
N GLY A 15 22.34 15.64 3.27
CA GLY A 15 21.06 15.66 3.95
C GLY A 15 19.89 15.50 2.98
N ARG A 16 19.96 16.21 1.85
CA ARG A 16 18.93 16.15 0.79
C ARG A 16 18.85 14.78 0.12
N ILE A 17 20.00 14.15 -0.17
CA ILE A 17 20.02 12.79 -0.72
C ILE A 17 19.34 11.83 0.26
N LYS A 18 19.71 11.86 1.55
CA LYS A 18 19.08 11.00 2.56
C LYS A 18 17.57 11.20 2.63
N LEU A 19 17.11 12.45 2.55
CA LEU A 19 15.68 12.78 2.54
C LEU A 19 14.98 12.20 1.31
N GLY A 20 15.59 12.30 0.13
CA GLY A 20 15.06 11.71 -1.11
C GLY A 20 14.93 10.19 -1.03
N LEU A 21 15.94 9.51 -0.47
CA LEU A 21 15.91 8.06 -0.24
C LEU A 21 14.83 7.65 0.76
N GLN A 22 14.62 8.45 1.80
CA GLN A 22 13.55 8.24 2.77
C GLN A 22 12.16 8.39 2.11
N ALA A 23 11.99 9.37 1.22
CA ALA A 23 10.76 9.55 0.46
C ALA A 23 10.49 8.36 -0.49
N GLN A 24 11.52 7.90 -1.22
CA GLN A 24 11.42 6.73 -2.08
C GLN A 24 11.04 5.45 -1.30
N THR A 25 11.66 5.23 -0.15
CA THR A 25 11.32 4.09 0.73
C THR A 25 9.89 4.18 1.24
N SER A 26 9.44 5.38 1.63
CA SER A 26 8.07 5.62 2.09
C SER A 26 7.05 5.32 1.00
N PHE A 27 7.34 5.72 -0.25
CA PHE A 27 6.50 5.43 -1.40
C PHE A 27 6.45 3.94 -1.72
N PHE A 28 7.59 3.24 -1.67
CA PHE A 28 7.65 1.79 -1.83
C PHE A 28 6.78 1.06 -0.80
N VAL A 29 6.89 1.43 0.48
CA VAL A 29 6.08 0.88 1.57
C VAL A 29 4.59 1.11 1.32
N ALA A 30 4.20 2.32 0.89
CA ALA A 30 2.82 2.64 0.56
C ALA A 30 2.27 1.77 -0.58
N ILE A 31 3.07 1.51 -1.63
CA ILE A 31 2.69 0.61 -2.73
C ILE A 31 2.45 -0.81 -2.19
N VAL A 32 3.37 -1.36 -1.42
CA VAL A 32 3.23 -2.74 -0.91
C VAL A 32 2.00 -2.87 -0.01
N LEU A 33 1.73 -1.90 0.86
CA LEU A 33 0.51 -1.90 1.68
C LEU A 33 -0.77 -1.83 0.82
N MET A 34 -0.77 -1.05 -0.25
CA MET A 34 -1.89 -1.01 -1.20
C MET A 34 -2.05 -2.34 -1.94
N GLN A 35 -0.96 -3.00 -2.30
CA GLN A 35 -0.98 -4.32 -2.94
C GLN A 35 -1.58 -5.39 -2.02
N MET A 36 -1.23 -5.36 -0.72
CA MET A 36 -1.86 -6.24 0.27
C MET A 36 -3.39 -6.04 0.30
N ALA A 37 -3.86 -4.79 0.31
CA ALA A 37 -5.30 -4.49 0.23
C ALA A 37 -5.93 -4.97 -1.09
N ASN A 38 -5.23 -4.78 -2.21
CA ASN A 38 -5.68 -5.22 -3.53
C ASN A 38 -5.81 -6.74 -3.63
N VAL A 39 -4.91 -7.52 -3.03
CA VAL A 39 -5.01 -8.98 -2.97
C VAL A 39 -6.31 -9.40 -2.27
N PHE A 40 -6.70 -8.73 -1.19
CA PHE A 40 -7.98 -8.96 -0.54
C PHE A 40 -9.18 -8.65 -1.45
N MET A 41 -9.12 -7.57 -2.21
CA MET A 41 -10.16 -7.23 -3.18
C MET A 41 -10.22 -8.24 -4.32
N CYS A 42 -9.11 -8.51 -5.02
CA CYS A 42 -9.08 -9.43 -6.16
C CYS A 42 -9.54 -10.86 -5.81
N LYS A 43 -9.47 -11.28 -4.55
CA LYS A 43 -9.99 -12.59 -4.09
C LYS A 43 -11.43 -12.85 -4.51
N THR A 44 -12.23 -11.80 -4.51
CA THR A 44 -13.67 -11.92 -4.68
C THR A 44 -14.07 -10.96 -5.78
N ARG A 45 -14.77 -11.43 -6.82
CA ARG A 45 -15.27 -10.52 -7.86
C ARG A 45 -16.59 -9.89 -7.45
N ARG A 46 -17.52 -10.72 -6.98
CA ARG A 46 -18.93 -10.32 -6.73
C ARG A 46 -19.35 -10.40 -5.27
N MET A 47 -18.86 -11.35 -4.47
CA MET A 47 -19.27 -11.52 -3.07
C MET A 47 -18.58 -10.52 -2.13
N SER A 48 -19.19 -10.23 -0.98
CA SER A 48 -18.62 -9.25 -0.03
C SER A 48 -17.47 -9.90 0.71
N LEU A 49 -16.44 -9.13 1.01
CA LEU A 49 -15.32 -9.57 1.83
C LEU A 49 -15.81 -10.12 3.18
N PHE A 50 -16.83 -9.48 3.76
CA PHE A 50 -17.44 -9.86 5.04
C PHE A 50 -18.25 -11.15 4.97
N GLN A 51 -18.88 -11.44 3.83
CA GLN A 51 -19.65 -12.68 3.64
C GLN A 51 -18.77 -13.89 3.35
N GLN A 52 -17.65 -13.69 2.64
CA GLN A 52 -16.77 -14.79 2.26
C GLN A 52 -15.75 -15.17 3.35
N GLY A 53 -15.30 -14.20 4.14
CA GLY A 53 -14.34 -14.40 5.24
C GLY A 53 -12.93 -14.84 4.80
N PHE A 54 -12.13 -15.23 5.79
CA PHE A 54 -10.70 -15.56 5.64
C PHE A 54 -10.39 -17.07 5.54
N ARG A 55 -11.30 -17.87 4.98
CA ARG A 55 -11.12 -19.34 4.88
C ARG A 55 -9.98 -19.82 3.96
N ASN A 56 -9.41 -18.94 3.14
CA ASN A 56 -8.32 -19.32 2.23
C ASN A 56 -6.97 -19.16 2.93
N TRP A 57 -6.42 -20.27 3.43
CA TRP A 57 -5.16 -20.29 4.18
C TRP A 57 -3.95 -19.85 3.33
N ASN A 58 -3.86 -20.32 2.08
CA ASN A 58 -2.73 -19.99 1.20
C ASN A 58 -2.64 -18.48 0.94
N MET A 59 -3.78 -17.82 0.75
CA MET A 59 -3.85 -16.38 0.54
C MET A 59 -3.43 -15.60 1.79
N ASN A 60 -3.88 -16.02 2.98
CA ASN A 60 -3.48 -15.37 4.22
C ASN A 60 -1.96 -15.51 4.44
N ILE A 61 -1.38 -16.68 4.11
CA ILE A 61 0.08 -16.87 4.12
C ILE A 61 0.76 -15.91 3.15
N SER A 62 0.27 -15.77 1.92
CA SER A 62 0.87 -14.86 0.93
C SER A 62 0.96 -13.43 1.47
N VAL A 63 -0.10 -12.93 2.11
CA VAL A 63 -0.12 -11.58 2.70
C VAL A 63 0.86 -11.47 3.88
N LEU A 64 0.98 -12.52 4.71
CA LEU A 64 1.96 -12.55 5.82
C LEU A 64 3.40 -12.58 5.31
N VAL A 65 3.67 -13.35 4.25
CA VAL A 65 4.98 -13.42 3.61
C VAL A 65 5.33 -12.07 2.98
N GLU A 66 4.38 -11.41 2.33
CA GLU A 66 4.57 -10.07 1.75
C GLU A 66 4.92 -9.03 2.82
N LEU A 67 4.20 -9.05 3.96
CA LEU A 67 4.52 -8.18 5.10
C LEU A 67 5.91 -8.49 5.69
N GLY A 68 6.26 -9.78 5.80
CA GLY A 68 7.57 -10.21 6.27
C GLY A 68 8.70 -9.76 5.34
N LEU A 69 8.50 -9.89 4.02
CA LEU A 69 9.44 -9.40 3.01
C LEU A 69 9.57 -7.88 3.08
N LEU A 70 8.47 -7.13 3.20
CA LEU A 70 8.51 -5.68 3.36
C LEU A 70 9.37 -5.26 4.54
N CYS A 71 9.16 -5.88 5.71
CA CYS A 71 9.98 -5.64 6.89
C CYS A 71 11.45 -6.01 6.66
N MET A 72 11.72 -7.14 5.99
CA MET A 72 13.08 -7.53 5.63
C MET A 72 13.74 -6.48 4.71
N PHE A 73 13.05 -5.98 3.69
CA PHE A 73 13.61 -4.98 2.77
C PHE A 73 13.93 -3.65 3.46
N VAL A 74 13.09 -3.19 4.39
CA VAL A 74 13.27 -1.89 5.06
C VAL A 74 14.33 -1.93 6.17
N TYR A 75 14.40 -3.04 6.92
CA TYR A 75 15.26 -3.12 8.11
C TYR A 75 16.59 -3.86 7.89
N THR A 76 16.80 -4.52 6.75
CA THR A 76 18.07 -5.23 6.47
C THR A 76 19.11 -4.26 5.89
N PRO A 77 20.22 -3.97 6.60
CA PRO A 77 21.19 -2.95 6.18
C PRO A 77 21.92 -3.30 4.88
N TYR A 78 22.02 -4.58 4.52
CA TYR A 78 22.65 -5.01 3.28
C TYR A 78 21.83 -4.63 2.03
N LEU A 79 20.49 -4.64 2.14
CA LEU A 79 19.59 -4.30 1.04
C LEU A 79 19.51 -2.79 0.81
N ASN A 80 19.78 -1.98 1.84
CA ASN A 80 19.80 -0.52 1.77
C ASN A 80 20.85 0.01 0.78
N GLY A 81 21.97 -0.69 0.60
CA GLY A 81 23.01 -0.32 -0.38
C GLY A 81 22.60 -0.58 -1.83
N TYR A 82 21.87 -1.67 -2.09
CA TYR A 82 21.48 -2.07 -3.46
C TYR A 82 20.16 -1.45 -3.91
N PHE A 83 19.16 -1.43 -3.03
CA PHE A 83 17.83 -0.89 -3.32
C PHE A 83 17.68 0.56 -2.91
N LEU A 84 18.74 1.17 -2.35
CA LEU A 84 18.74 2.56 -1.91
C LEU A 84 17.62 2.83 -0.89
N LEU A 85 17.30 1.82 -0.07
CA LEU A 85 16.28 1.91 0.98
C LEU A 85 16.90 2.46 2.26
N VAL A 86 16.11 3.17 3.05
CA VAL A 86 16.54 3.73 4.35
C VAL A 86 15.48 3.37 5.38
N PRO A 87 15.87 2.98 6.61
CA PRO A 87 14.89 2.69 7.66
C PRO A 87 14.00 3.91 7.89
N ILE A 88 12.69 3.70 7.73
CA ILE A 88 11.68 4.74 7.91
C ILE A 88 11.01 4.64 9.28
N ARG A 89 10.43 5.74 9.74
CA ARG A 89 9.67 5.77 10.99
C ARG A 89 8.39 4.93 10.82
N PRO A 90 7.99 4.13 11.82
CA PRO A 90 6.78 3.32 11.76
C PRO A 90 5.50 4.15 11.57
N MET A 91 5.52 5.44 11.94
CA MET A 91 4.41 6.36 11.71
C MET A 91 4.04 6.52 10.22
N ILE A 92 4.97 6.29 9.29
CA ILE A 92 4.69 6.38 7.85
C ILE A 92 3.75 5.25 7.40
N PHE A 93 3.78 4.08 8.06
CA PHE A 93 2.83 3.00 7.80
C PHE A 93 1.40 3.43 8.14
N LEU A 94 1.22 4.20 9.21
CA LEU A 94 -0.08 4.77 9.58
C LEU A 94 -0.58 5.77 8.51
N GLY A 95 0.33 6.49 7.84
CA GLY A 95 0.00 7.41 6.75
C GLY A 95 -0.66 6.72 5.55
N ALA A 96 -0.35 5.45 5.29
CA ALA A 96 -0.94 4.67 4.19
C ALA A 96 -2.29 4.02 4.57
N LEU A 97 -2.57 3.83 5.86
CA LEU A 97 -3.84 3.23 6.33
C LEU A 97 -5.12 3.95 5.86
N PRO A 98 -5.26 5.29 5.92
CA PRO A 98 -6.48 5.94 5.46
C PRO A 98 -6.75 5.68 3.97
N PHE A 99 -5.70 5.60 3.15
CA PHE A 99 -5.82 5.26 1.73
C PHE A 99 -6.23 3.80 1.52
N ALA A 100 -5.68 2.87 2.31
CA ALA A 100 -6.09 1.47 2.27
C ALA A 100 -7.56 1.28 2.67
N ILE A 101 -8.03 1.99 3.71
CA ILE A 101 -9.44 1.97 4.13
C ILE A 101 -10.34 2.54 3.04
N PHE A 102 -9.97 3.69 2.46
CA PHE A 102 -10.71 4.28 1.34
C PHE A 102 -10.83 3.30 0.17
N PHE A 103 -9.74 2.60 -0.15
CA PHE A 103 -9.71 1.61 -1.23
C PHE A 103 -10.65 0.44 -0.97
N VAL A 104 -10.68 -0.09 0.27
CA VAL A 104 -11.61 -1.14 0.70
C VAL A 104 -13.07 -0.69 0.58
N ILE A 105 -13.39 0.52 1.04
CA ILE A 105 -14.75 1.09 0.98
C ILE A 105 -15.18 1.24 -0.48
N TYR A 106 -14.33 1.81 -1.33
CA TYR A 106 -14.61 2.00 -2.74
C TYR A 106 -14.95 0.68 -3.43
N ASP A 107 -14.17 -0.37 -3.20
CA ASP A 107 -14.40 -1.67 -3.84
C ASP A 107 -15.64 -2.40 -3.30
N GLU A 108 -15.95 -2.29 -2.00
CA GLU A 108 -17.22 -2.80 -1.47
C GLU A 108 -18.44 -2.05 -2.03
N LEU A 109 -18.36 -0.73 -2.19
CA LEU A 109 -19.41 0.06 -2.85
C LEU A 109 -19.60 -0.36 -4.30
N ARG A 110 -18.51 -0.57 -5.05
CA ARG A 110 -18.55 -1.08 -6.43
C ARG A 110 -19.26 -2.43 -6.50
N ARG A 111 -18.93 -3.37 -5.61
CA ARG A 111 -19.59 -4.69 -5.56
C ARG A 111 -21.04 -4.60 -5.13
N LEU A 112 -21.36 -3.71 -4.19
CA LEU A 112 -22.73 -3.49 -3.75
C LEU A 112 -23.58 -2.99 -4.91
N ALA A 113 -23.10 -2.00 -5.67
CA ALA A 113 -23.78 -1.53 -6.87
C ALA A 113 -24.06 -2.67 -7.87
N ILE A 114 -23.08 -3.55 -8.10
CA ILE A 114 -23.19 -4.70 -9.02
C ILE A 114 -24.15 -5.79 -8.50
N ARG A 115 -24.32 -5.92 -7.17
CA ARG A 115 -25.31 -6.85 -6.59
C ARG A 115 -26.71 -6.28 -6.62
N THR A 116 -26.86 -4.99 -6.32
CA THR A 116 -28.18 -4.35 -6.25
C THR A 116 -28.77 -4.23 -7.65
N TRP A 117 -27.96 -3.85 -8.67
CA TRP A 117 -28.43 -3.58 -10.04
C TRP A 117 -27.80 -4.57 -11.04
N PRO A 118 -28.37 -5.78 -11.18
CA PRO A 118 -27.79 -6.85 -12.00
C PRO A 118 -27.82 -6.63 -13.52
N ASP A 119 -28.60 -5.65 -14.00
CA ASP A 119 -28.70 -5.23 -15.41
C ASP A 119 -28.25 -3.76 -15.62
N GLY A 120 -27.48 -3.19 -14.68
CA GLY A 120 -26.98 -1.82 -14.77
C GLY A 120 -25.63 -1.70 -15.49
N TRP A 121 -25.33 -0.48 -15.95
CA TRP A 121 -24.06 -0.10 -16.60
C TRP A 121 -22.79 -0.56 -15.85
N ALA A 122 -22.82 -0.54 -14.51
CA ALA A 122 -21.69 -0.97 -13.69
C ALA A 122 -21.31 -2.46 -13.88
N LYS A 123 -22.23 -3.33 -14.31
CA LYS A 123 -21.87 -4.70 -14.66
C LYS A 123 -21.28 -4.75 -16.07
N GLU A 124 -21.89 -4.07 -17.04
CA GLU A 124 -21.41 -4.08 -18.43
C GLU A 124 -19.99 -3.54 -18.54
N GLU A 125 -19.65 -2.48 -17.81
CA GLU A 125 -18.30 -1.88 -17.87
C GLU A 125 -17.25 -2.68 -17.09
N PHE A 126 -17.60 -3.23 -15.92
CA PHE A 126 -16.61 -3.85 -15.03
C PHE A 126 -16.55 -5.39 -15.08
N TYR A 127 -17.44 -6.05 -15.85
CA TYR A 127 -17.53 -7.51 -15.96
C TYR A 127 -17.52 -8.09 -17.39
N THR A 128 -17.51 -7.25 -18.43
CA THR A 128 -17.21 -7.71 -19.80
C THR A 128 -15.72 -8.01 -19.92
#